data_AF-R9J7N7-F1
#
_entry.id   AF-R9J7N7-F1
#
_cell.length_a   1.000
_cell.length_b   1.000
_cell.length_c   1.000
_cell.angle_alpha   90.00
_cell.angle_beta   90.00
_cell.angle_gamma   90.00
#
_symmetry.space_group_name_H-M   'P 1'
#
loop_
_entity.id
_entity.type
_entity.pdbx_description
1 polymer ?
#
loop_
_entity_poly.entity_id
_entity_poly.type
_entity_poly.pdbx_seq_one_letter_code
_entity_poly.pdbx_strand_id
1 'polypeptide(L)'
;MGDYARTLVIENGVVCNEIDGIKKEEWRNRLQMEAYLHKTLIDVIAPNMTFEELYYCMNDLITKKRFLNLDFLGNLGHSIVKNKNDRVYIEKGNGKRLSAAEIFTFEPHIGIPDSKCGYKREDIYYFENGSLIKCM
;
A
#
# COMPACT_ATOMS: atom_id res chain seq x y z
N MET A 1 13.06 13.23 -4.73
CA MET A 1 11.90 12.64 -5.44
C MET A 1 10.92 12.23 -4.38
N GLY A 2 9.63 12.53 -4.55
CA GLY A 2 8.57 12.08 -3.66
C GLY A 2 7.50 11.39 -4.49
N ASP A 3 7.01 10.27 -3.98
CA ASP A 3 5.83 9.55 -4.49
C ASP A 3 4.95 9.28 -3.27
N TYR A 4 3.80 9.94 -3.22
CA TYR A 4 3.01 10.04 -2.00
C TYR A 4 1.55 10.33 -2.31
N ALA A 5 0.68 9.44 -1.89
CA ALA A 5 -0.76 9.54 -2.02
C ALA A 5 -1.43 9.38 -0.65
N ARG A 6 -2.49 10.17 -0.43
CA ARG A 6 -3.33 10.10 0.77
C ARG A 6 -4.78 10.28 0.39
N THR A 7 -5.64 9.53 1.06
CA THR A 7 -7.09 9.75 1.02
C THR A 7 -7.48 10.68 2.15
N LEU A 8 -8.17 11.78 1.81
CA LEU A 8 -8.70 12.74 2.76
C LEU A 8 -10.22 12.58 2.87
N VAL A 9 -10.74 12.70 4.09
CA VAL A 9 -12.19 12.71 4.35
C VAL A 9 -12.59 14.13 4.72
N ILE A 10 -13.63 14.65 4.07
CA ILE A 10 -14.18 15.99 4.31
C ILE A 10 -15.63 15.82 4.78
N GLU A 11 -15.92 16.27 5.99
CA GLU A 11 -17.27 16.28 6.57
C GLU A 11 -17.68 17.74 6.86
N ASN A 12 -18.81 18.18 6.32
CA ASN A 12 -19.32 19.55 6.47
C ASN A 12 -18.31 20.65 6.10
N GLY A 13 -17.51 20.41 5.05
CA GLY A 13 -16.49 21.35 4.58
C GLY A 13 -15.21 21.38 5.42
N VAL A 14 -15.06 20.49 6.41
CA VAL A 14 -13.89 20.39 7.27
C VAL A 14 -13.17 19.06 7.02
N VAL A 15 -11.85 19.11 6.88
CA VAL A 15 -11.02 17.89 6.76
C VAL A 15 -10.97 17.17 8.11
N CYS A 16 -11.27 15.87 8.12
CA CYS A 16 -11.07 15.02 9.27
C CYS A 16 -9.56 14.72 9.42
N ASN A 17 -8.93 15.23 10.47
CA ASN A 17 -7.49 15.08 10.70
C ASN A 17 -7.09 13.71 11.27
N GLU A 18 -8.01 13.05 11.96
CA GLU A 18 -7.79 11.76 12.60
C GLU A 18 -8.81 10.74 12.11
N ILE A 19 -8.35 9.52 11.85
CA ILE A 19 -9.20 8.43 11.34
C ILE A 19 -10.35 8.16 12.32
N ASP A 20 -10.07 8.12 13.63
CA ASP A 20 -11.08 7.84 14.66
C ASP A 20 -12.14 8.95 14.79
N GLY A 21 -11.81 10.17 14.34
CA GLY A 21 -12.73 11.30 14.30
C GLY A 21 -13.72 11.29 13.11
N ILE A 22 -13.55 10.39 12.14
CA ILE A 22 -14.46 10.27 11.00
C ILE A 22 -15.81 9.72 11.48
N LYS A 23 -16.89 10.47 11.22
CA LYS A 23 -18.24 10.10 11.69
C LYS A 23 -18.82 8.96 10.88
N LYS A 24 -18.63 8.98 9.56
CA LYS A 24 -19.14 7.88 8.71
C LYS A 24 -18.28 6.64 8.90
N GLU A 25 -18.81 5.66 9.63
CA GLU A 25 -18.13 4.40 9.96
C GLU A 25 -17.55 3.69 8.73
N GLU A 26 -18.29 3.66 7.62
CA GLU A 26 -17.83 3.08 6.35
C GLU A 26 -16.48 3.68 5.92
N TRP A 27 -16.35 5.02 5.93
CA TRP A 27 -15.12 5.71 5.54
C TRP A 27 -13.99 5.53 6.56
N ARG A 28 -14.33 5.56 7.85
CA ARG A 28 -13.37 5.27 8.92
C ARG A 28 -12.74 3.90 8.75
N ASN A 29 -13.57 2.85 8.58
CA ASN A 29 -13.12 1.47 8.43
C ASN A 29 -12.18 1.29 7.21
N ARG A 30 -12.40 2.07 6.15
CA ARG A 30 -11.56 2.04 4.94
C ARG A 30 -10.18 2.63 5.18
N LEU A 31 -10.09 3.78 5.85
CA LEU A 31 -8.79 4.37 6.21
C LEU A 31 -8.06 3.54 7.28
N GLN A 32 -8.81 2.90 8.19
CA GLN A 32 -8.24 1.93 9.14
C GLN A 32 -7.67 0.71 8.42
N MET A 33 -8.31 0.22 7.35
CA MET A 33 -7.79 -0.88 6.53
C MET A 33 -6.47 -0.51 5.84
N GLU A 34 -6.37 0.69 5.27
CA GLU A 34 -5.10 1.20 4.71
C GLU A 34 -4.01 1.23 5.78
N ALA A 35 -4.28 1.81 6.95
CA ALA A 35 -3.32 1.82 8.06
C ALA A 35 -2.91 0.40 8.51
N TYR A 36 -3.86 -0.53 8.51
CA TYR A 36 -3.63 -1.93 8.86
C TYR A 36 -2.76 -2.65 7.81
N LEU A 37 -2.94 -2.40 6.51
CA LEU A 37 -2.09 -2.98 5.47
C LEU A 37 -0.63 -2.51 5.61
N HIS A 38 -0.40 -1.22 5.85
CA HIS A 38 0.95 -0.69 6.07
C HIS A 38 1.60 -1.23 7.34
N LYS A 39 0.82 -1.44 8.41
CA LYS A 39 1.32 -2.11 9.62
C LYS A 39 1.69 -3.56 9.32
N THR A 40 0.80 -4.28 8.64
CA THR A 40 1.01 -5.68 8.30
C THR A 40 2.22 -5.87 7.40
N LEU A 41 2.47 -4.96 6.46
CA LEU A 41 3.68 -4.95 5.64
C LEU A 41 4.94 -5.02 6.52
N ILE A 42 5.03 -4.16 7.54
CA ILE A 42 6.20 -4.12 8.45
C ILE A 42 6.32 -5.43 9.22
N ASP A 43 5.20 -6.03 9.62
CA ASP A 43 5.18 -7.26 10.43
C ASP A 43 5.56 -8.53 9.63
N VAL A 44 5.28 -8.58 8.32
CA VAL A 44 5.46 -9.80 7.50
C VAL A 44 6.66 -9.79 6.57
N ILE A 45 7.21 -8.61 6.27
CA ILE A 45 8.26 -8.47 5.26
C ILE A 45 9.59 -9.04 5.75
N ALA A 46 10.33 -9.66 4.84
CA ALA A 46 11.71 -10.08 5.05
C ALA A 46 12.58 -9.62 3.87
N PRO A 47 13.87 -9.30 4.08
CA PRO A 47 14.74 -8.82 3.00
C PRO A 47 14.87 -9.79 1.83
N ASN A 48 14.78 -11.10 2.09
CA ASN A 48 14.86 -12.15 1.08
C ASN A 48 13.53 -12.44 0.37
N MET A 49 12.41 -11.87 0.84
CA MET A 49 11.11 -12.00 0.19
C MET A 49 11.15 -11.35 -1.19
N THR A 50 10.42 -11.92 -2.13
CA THR A 50 10.28 -11.43 -3.49
C THR A 50 9.11 -10.46 -3.63
N PHE A 51 9.13 -9.65 -4.69
CA PHE A 51 8.00 -8.80 -5.06
C PHE A 51 6.71 -9.63 -5.28
N GLU A 52 6.83 -10.80 -5.89
CA GLU A 52 5.70 -11.72 -6.11
C GLU A 52 5.14 -12.33 -4.81
N GLU A 53 6.01 -12.77 -3.89
CA GLU A 53 5.55 -13.27 -2.59
C GLU A 53 4.77 -12.20 -1.82
N LEU A 54 5.27 -10.95 -1.84
CA LEU A 54 4.58 -9.83 -1.21
C LEU A 54 3.24 -9.53 -1.91
N TYR A 55 3.21 -9.58 -3.25
CA TYR A 55 2.00 -9.43 -4.04
C TYR A 55 0.91 -10.42 -3.60
N TYR A 56 1.25 -11.71 -3.50
CA TYR A 56 0.29 -12.73 -3.10
C TYR A 56 -0.14 -12.59 -1.64
N CYS A 57 0.81 -12.35 -0.74
CA CYS A 57 0.53 -12.18 0.70
C CYS A 57 -0.48 -11.05 0.95
N MET A 58 -0.25 -9.88 0.34
CA MET A 58 -1.06 -8.70 0.61
C MET A 58 -2.38 -8.71 -0.16
N ASN A 59 -2.43 -9.20 -1.40
CA ASN A 59 -3.70 -9.35 -2.12
C ASN A 59 -4.62 -10.41 -1.47
N ASP A 60 -4.05 -11.50 -0.93
CA ASP A 60 -4.81 -12.48 -0.15
C ASP A 60 -5.40 -11.85 1.13
N LEU A 61 -4.61 -11.03 1.84
CA LEU A 61 -5.09 -10.28 3.00
C LEU A 61 -6.22 -9.30 2.65
N ILE A 62 -6.06 -8.51 1.59
CA ILE A 62 -7.09 -7.59 1.08
C ILE A 62 -8.40 -8.36 0.82
N THR A 63 -8.31 -9.48 0.11
CA THR A 63 -9.45 -10.33 -0.22
C THR A 63 -10.11 -10.93 1.03
N LYS A 64 -9.32 -11.46 1.97
CA LYS A 64 -9.81 -12.02 3.25
C LYS A 64 -10.53 -10.97 4.11
N LYS A 65 -10.12 -9.71 4.03
CA LYS A 65 -10.79 -8.58 4.69
C LYS A 65 -12.02 -8.07 3.93
N ARG A 66 -12.39 -8.71 2.83
CA ARG A 66 -13.52 -8.36 1.94
C ARG A 66 -13.36 -7.00 1.24
N PHE A 67 -12.11 -6.62 0.99
CA PHE A 67 -11.75 -5.51 0.13
C PHE A 67 -11.38 -6.03 -1.26
N LEU A 68 -11.41 -5.12 -2.22
CA LEU A 68 -10.93 -5.33 -3.59
C LEU A 68 -9.65 -4.53 -3.79
N ASN A 69 -8.68 -5.12 -4.50
CA ASN A 69 -7.64 -4.33 -5.13
C ASN A 69 -8.21 -3.71 -6.40
N LEU A 70 -8.13 -2.38 -6.52
CA LEU A 70 -8.65 -1.60 -7.63
C LEU A 70 -7.59 -1.32 -8.71
N ASP A 71 -6.34 -1.72 -8.50
CA ASP A 71 -5.34 -1.72 -9.57
C ASP A 71 -5.72 -2.76 -10.65
N PHE A 72 -5.58 -2.38 -11.92
CA PHE A 72 -6.01 -3.21 -13.05
C PHE A 72 -5.27 -4.55 -13.13
N LEU A 73 -4.01 -4.59 -12.68
CA LEU A 73 -3.18 -5.80 -12.66
C LEU A 73 -2.97 -6.33 -11.22
N GLY A 74 -3.60 -5.70 -10.23
CA GLY A 74 -3.45 -6.02 -8.82
C GLY A 74 -2.12 -5.58 -8.21
N ASN A 75 -1.39 -4.66 -8.85
CA ASN A 75 -0.15 -4.10 -8.33
C ASN A 75 -0.37 -3.46 -6.96
N LEU A 76 0.65 -3.54 -6.12
CA LEU A 76 0.63 -2.95 -4.77
C LEU A 76 1.74 -1.92 -4.53
N GLY A 77 2.54 -1.65 -5.57
CA GLY A 77 3.60 -0.65 -5.53
C GLY A 77 4.73 -0.96 -6.48
N HIS A 78 5.80 -0.17 -6.41
CA HIS A 78 6.92 -0.26 -7.34
C HIS A 78 8.22 0.30 -6.79
N SER A 79 9.35 -0.13 -7.36
CA SER A 79 10.65 0.50 -7.10
C SER A 79 10.65 1.98 -7.51
N ILE A 80 11.37 2.84 -6.80
CA ILE A 80 11.65 4.20 -7.25
C ILE A 80 13.03 4.21 -7.91
N VAL A 81 13.06 4.62 -9.18
CA VAL A 81 14.24 4.57 -10.05
C VAL A 81 14.35 5.86 -10.87
N LYS A 82 15.56 6.20 -11.32
CA LYS A 82 15.80 7.37 -12.18
C LYS A 82 15.26 7.17 -13.60
N ASN A 83 15.42 5.97 -14.15
CA ASN A 83 14.93 5.61 -15.47
C ASN A 83 13.68 4.75 -15.32
N LYS A 84 12.56 5.20 -15.89
CA LYS A 84 11.26 4.52 -15.78
C LYS A 84 11.29 3.08 -16.32
N ASN A 85 12.17 2.78 -17.27
CA ASN A 85 12.29 1.44 -17.85
C ASN A 85 12.90 0.41 -16.89
N ASP A 86 13.58 0.87 -15.83
CA ASP A 86 14.17 -0.01 -14.82
C ASP A 86 13.17 -0.32 -13.68
N ARG A 87 11.97 0.24 -13.74
CA ARG A 87 10.96 0.11 -12.70
C ARG A 87 10.45 -1.33 -12.64
N VAL A 88 10.38 -1.87 -11.44
CA VAL A 88 9.79 -3.17 -11.13
C VAL A 88 8.63 -2.99 -10.16
N TYR A 89 7.64 -3.88 -10.20
CA TYR A 89 6.40 -3.75 -9.45
C TYR A 89 6.22 -4.88 -8.42
N ILE A 90 5.44 -4.60 -7.38
CA ILE A 90 4.89 -5.63 -6.48
C ILE A 90 3.75 -6.30 -7.25
N GLU A 91 4.10 -7.30 -8.06
CA GLU A 91 3.22 -7.90 -9.07
C GLU A 91 3.45 -9.41 -9.21
N LYS A 92 2.46 -10.08 -9.80
CA LYS A 92 2.56 -11.50 -10.18
C LYS A 92 3.67 -11.70 -11.22
N GLY A 93 4.50 -12.71 -11.02
CA GLY A 93 5.61 -13.07 -11.90
C GLY A 93 6.92 -12.34 -11.64
N ASN A 94 6.95 -11.37 -10.71
CA ASN A 94 8.19 -10.67 -10.34
C ASN A 94 8.94 -11.39 -9.21
N GLY A 95 9.77 -12.37 -9.58
CA GLY A 95 10.62 -13.12 -8.64
C GLY A 95 11.86 -12.37 -8.12
N LYS A 96 12.02 -11.07 -8.40
CA LYS A 96 13.12 -10.29 -7.82
C LYS A 96 12.91 -10.14 -6.32
N ARG A 97 14.02 -10.12 -5.57
CA ARG A 97 13.98 -9.83 -4.12
C ARG A 97 13.63 -8.37 -3.88
N LEU A 98 12.87 -8.09 -2.81
CA LEU A 98 12.56 -6.73 -2.38
C LEU A 98 13.85 -5.94 -2.09
N SER A 99 14.85 -6.59 -1.48
CA SER A 99 16.17 -5.99 -1.22
C SER A 99 16.98 -5.63 -2.48
N ALA A 100 16.53 -6.01 -3.67
CA ALA A 100 17.18 -5.60 -4.92
C ALA A 100 16.78 -4.18 -5.34
N ALA A 101 15.68 -3.64 -4.78
CA ALA A 101 15.34 -2.24 -4.91
C ALA A 101 15.96 -1.45 -3.74
N GLU A 102 16.61 -0.32 -4.04
CA GLU A 102 17.14 0.60 -3.03
C GLU A 102 16.00 1.20 -2.19
N ILE A 103 14.93 1.60 -2.87
CA ILE A 103 13.71 2.17 -2.30
C ILE A 103 12.50 1.73 -3.14
N PHE A 104 11.34 1.54 -2.51
CA PHE A 104 10.10 1.16 -3.20
C PHE A 104 8.85 1.72 -2.51
N THR A 105 7.78 1.89 -3.27
CA THR A 105 6.46 2.26 -2.76
C THR A 105 5.69 1.02 -2.32
N PHE A 106 4.92 1.17 -1.25
CA PHE A 106 3.76 0.31 -1.01
C PHE A 106 2.53 1.21 -0.98
N GLU A 107 1.59 0.92 -1.86
CA GLU A 107 0.54 1.84 -2.29
C GLU A 107 -0.76 1.13 -2.68
N PRO A 108 -1.29 0.23 -1.83
CA PRO A 108 -2.51 -0.52 -2.14
C PRO A 108 -3.65 0.45 -2.49
N HIS A 109 -4.20 0.32 -3.68
CA HIS A 109 -5.41 1.04 -4.08
C HIS A 109 -6.61 0.12 -3.88
N ILE A 110 -7.38 0.33 -2.82
CA ILE A 110 -8.43 -0.61 -2.40
C ILE A 110 -9.83 -0.01 -2.42
N GLY A 111 -10.82 -0.88 -2.54
CA GLY A 111 -12.23 -0.55 -2.47
C GLY A 111 -13.04 -1.64 -1.79
N ILE A 112 -14.34 -1.42 -1.69
CA ILE A 112 -15.33 -2.43 -1.30
C ILE A 112 -16.21 -2.68 -2.52
N PRO A 113 -16.68 -3.92 -2.77
CA PRO A 113 -17.65 -4.18 -3.83
C PRO A 113 -18.80 -3.18 -3.82
N ASP A 114 -19.20 -2.71 -5.01
CA ASP A 114 -20.30 -1.76 -5.24
C ASP A 114 -20.13 -0.36 -4.62
N SER A 115 -18.96 -0.06 -4.03
CA SER A 115 -18.62 1.28 -3.55
C SER A 115 -18.29 2.21 -4.73
N LYS A 116 -18.65 3.49 -4.59
CA LYS A 116 -18.30 4.55 -5.54
C LYS A 116 -16.89 5.14 -5.32
N CYS A 117 -16.20 4.73 -4.25
CA CYS A 117 -14.93 5.32 -3.84
C CYS A 117 -13.86 4.25 -3.64
N GLY A 118 -12.67 4.55 -4.16
CA GLY A 118 -11.41 3.88 -3.84
C GLY A 118 -10.61 4.67 -2.81
N TYR A 119 -9.67 4.00 -2.17
CA TYR A 119 -8.86 4.49 -1.08
C TYR A 119 -7.43 4.07 -1.34
N LYS A 120 -6.52 5.01 -1.12
CA LYS A 120 -5.09 4.79 -1.31
C LYS A 120 -4.29 5.56 -0.27
N ARG A 121 -3.31 4.87 0.27
CA ARG A 121 -2.21 5.37 1.07
C ARG A 121 -0.94 4.83 0.45
N GLU A 122 -0.02 5.72 0.16
CA GLU A 122 1.25 5.38 -0.45
C GLU A 122 2.40 5.89 0.40
N ASP A 123 3.25 4.96 0.81
CA ASP A 123 4.45 5.24 1.60
C ASP A 123 5.67 4.65 0.88
N ILE A 124 6.83 5.29 1.05
CA ILE A 124 8.10 4.83 0.53
C ILE A 124 8.84 4.07 1.64
N TYR A 125 9.44 2.94 1.27
CA TYR A 125 10.16 2.06 2.17
C TYR A 125 11.54 1.69 1.62
N TYR A 126 12.44 1.37 2.55
CA TYR A 126 13.77 0.84 2.27
C TYR A 126 14.20 -0.12 3.37
N PHE A 127 15.22 -0.92 3.10
CA PHE A 127 15.81 -1.79 4.12
C PHE A 127 17.03 -1.12 4.75
N GLU A 128 17.07 -1.13 6.08
CA GLU A 128 18.24 -0.74 6.87
C GLU A 128 18.54 -1.87 7.87
N ASN A 129 19.75 -2.42 7.83
CA ASN A 129 20.17 -3.53 8.72
C ASN A 129 19.18 -4.71 8.75
N GLY A 130 18.56 -5.01 7.60
CA GLY A 130 17.57 -6.09 7.45
C GLY A 130 16.15 -5.76 7.93
N SER A 131 15.91 -4.56 8.45
CA SER A 131 14.60 -4.08 8.89
C SER A 131 13.99 -3.14 7.85
N LEU A 132 12.66 -3.19 7.66
CA LEU A 132 11.96 -2.28 6.77
C LEU A 132 11.71 -0.93 7.47
N ILE A 133 12.23 0.15 6.89
CA ILE A 133 12.07 1.51 7.38
C ILE A 133 11.20 2.30 6.41
N LYS A 134 10.24 3.05 6.96
CA LYS A 134 9.42 3.99 6.20
C LYS A 134 10.17 5.32 6.08
N CYS A 135 10.26 5.90 4.88
CA CYS A 135 10.76 7.26 4.70
C CYS A 135 9.83 8.27 5.41
N MET A 136 10.43 9.34 5.95
CA MET A 136 9.69 10.46 6.56
C MET A 136 9.12 11.40 5.51
#